data_AF-A0A127BCA8-F1
#
_entry.id   AF-A0A127BCA8-F1
#
_cell.length_a   1.000
_cell.length_b   1.000
_cell.length_c   1.000
_cell.angle_alpha   90.00
_cell.angle_beta   90.00
_cell.angle_gamma   90.00
#
_symmetry.space_group_name_H-M   'P 1'
#
loop_
_entity.id
_entity.type
_entity.pdbx_description
1 polymer ?
#
loop_
_entity_poly.entity_id
_entity_poly.type
_entity_poly.pdbx_seq_one_letter_code
_entity_poly.pdbx_strand_id
1 'polypeptide(L)'
;MLFSVEPKTSIKDVFGRKAEFLDFLEKLENGRRLFVITGPRRIGKTSFLYASLNEIYRMKKIPYIIVDARKVISVNAHNPAEVIAKDILKLAYGRLSRLETVRGYGIRLRSKSRELTEILEKINEKYERAIVAFDEAQYLRFAHTDFTLLLAWIYDNLQDLVIVLTGSQVGVLEKFLRFNDYKAPLYGRYHVRIKLPRFNPSEALEFLERGFAEYNMKVPTRELLSAVKTLDGVPGWLTHYGAYRVDGLSHWDAIEKVLEEAKGYIESEFKELDELSPRYRAIMEIVATITSTQPTARRKDILNALTLREGREIDNKDLRKYLMRLVDYGFLEHTGYGEYYIPDPVVKRVFQR
;
A
#
# COMPACT_ATOMS: atom_id res chain seq x y z
N MET A 1 20.94 3.50 4.17
CA MET A 1 20.56 4.22 5.39
C MET A 1 19.05 4.12 5.62
N LEU A 2 18.62 3.84 6.84
CA LEU A 2 17.23 3.65 7.23
C LEU A 2 16.40 4.92 7.02
N PHE A 3 16.92 6.09 7.40
CA PHE A 3 16.22 7.37 7.25
C PHE A 3 16.23 7.98 5.84
N SER A 4 16.70 7.24 4.82
CA SER A 4 16.51 7.69 3.44
C SER A 4 15.03 7.55 3.03
N VAL A 5 14.46 8.59 2.44
CA VAL A 5 13.05 8.65 2.01
C VAL A 5 12.77 7.89 0.71
N GLU A 6 13.81 7.52 -0.03
CA GLU A 6 13.66 6.73 -1.26
C GLU A 6 13.32 5.27 -0.95
N PRO A 7 12.53 4.59 -1.82
CA PRO A 7 12.25 3.17 -1.68
C PRO A 7 13.54 2.35 -1.66
N LYS A 8 13.68 1.50 -0.65
CA LYS A 8 14.85 0.62 -0.49
C LYS A 8 14.88 -0.43 -1.59
N THR A 9 16.07 -0.73 -2.10
CA THR A 9 16.27 -1.69 -3.20
C THR A 9 16.92 -3.00 -2.75
N SER A 10 17.44 -3.08 -1.53
CA SER A 10 17.95 -4.33 -0.94
C SER A 10 17.11 -4.74 0.27
N ILE A 11 16.84 -6.04 0.42
CA ILE A 11 16.09 -6.55 1.59
C ILE A 11 16.84 -6.31 2.90
N LYS A 12 18.17 -6.23 2.85
CA LYS A 12 19.01 -5.90 4.02
C LYS A 12 18.73 -4.50 4.56
N ASP A 13 18.28 -3.59 3.69
CA ASP A 13 17.95 -2.21 4.04
C ASP A 13 16.48 -2.05 4.47
N VAL A 14 15.66 -3.10 4.32
CA VAL A 14 14.26 -3.11 4.76
C VAL A 14 14.16 -3.68 6.16
N PHE A 15 14.23 -2.79 7.15
CA PHE A 15 14.13 -3.14 8.55
C PHE A 15 12.83 -3.88 8.89
N GLY A 16 12.92 -4.91 9.73
CA GLY A 16 11.77 -5.61 10.30
C GLY A 16 10.96 -6.48 9.35
N ARG A 17 11.39 -6.67 8.08
CA ARG A 17 10.60 -7.42 7.07
C ARG A 17 11.18 -8.77 6.65
N LYS A 18 12.11 -9.31 7.43
CA LYS A 18 12.79 -10.57 7.09
C LYS A 18 11.82 -11.75 7.10
N ALA A 19 10.89 -11.80 8.06
CA ALA A 19 9.93 -12.89 8.16
C ALA A 19 8.99 -12.90 6.95
N GLU A 20 8.44 -11.74 6.58
CA GLU A 20 7.55 -11.59 5.42
C GLU A 20 8.27 -11.89 4.10
N PHE A 21 9.55 -11.54 3.98
CA PHE A 21 10.36 -11.91 2.82
C PHE A 21 10.60 -13.41 2.73
N LEU A 22 10.94 -14.06 3.85
CA LEU A 22 11.16 -15.51 3.88
C LEU A 22 9.88 -16.28 3.57
N ASP A 23 8.73 -15.87 4.11
CA ASP A 23 7.43 -16.44 3.75
C ASP A 23 7.14 -16.25 2.25
N PHE A 24 7.36 -15.04 1.71
CA PHE A 24 7.20 -14.79 0.27
C PHE A 24 8.08 -15.73 -0.57
N LEU A 25 9.35 -15.86 -0.21
CA LEU A 25 10.32 -16.70 -0.91
C LEU A 25 9.94 -18.18 -0.84
N GLU A 26 9.61 -18.69 0.34
CA GLU A 26 9.23 -20.09 0.55
C GLU A 26 7.98 -20.45 -0.27
N LYS A 27 6.94 -19.59 -0.23
CA LYS A 27 5.73 -19.83 -1.02
C LYS A 27 6.01 -19.72 -2.53
N LEU A 28 6.89 -18.83 -2.96
CA LEU A 28 7.32 -18.75 -4.36
C LEU A 28 8.05 -20.03 -4.79
N GLU A 29 8.97 -20.54 -3.98
CA GLU A 29 9.69 -21.79 -4.23
C GLU A 29 8.75 -22.99 -4.29
N ASN A 30 7.73 -23.01 -3.43
CA ASN A 30 6.66 -24.02 -3.44
C ASN A 30 5.68 -23.90 -4.63
N GLY A 31 6.01 -23.07 -5.63
CA GLY A 31 5.26 -22.98 -6.88
C GLY A 31 3.98 -22.16 -6.80
N ARG A 32 3.79 -21.34 -5.76
CA ARG A 32 2.64 -20.42 -5.72
C ARG A 32 2.80 -19.32 -6.76
N ARG A 33 1.69 -18.93 -7.40
CA ARG A 33 1.69 -18.06 -8.60
C ARG A 33 0.88 -16.77 -8.46
N LEU A 34 0.11 -16.62 -7.38
CA LEU A 34 -0.63 -15.39 -7.10
C LEU A 34 -0.38 -14.96 -5.67
N PHE A 35 0.21 -13.78 -5.52
CA PHE A 35 0.54 -13.18 -4.24
C PHE A 35 -0.20 -11.86 -4.08
N VAL A 36 -0.72 -11.62 -2.89
CA VAL A 36 -1.40 -10.39 -2.51
C VAL A 36 -0.72 -9.82 -1.27
N ILE A 37 0.07 -8.77 -1.47
CA ILE A 37 0.81 -8.05 -0.42
C ILE A 37 -0.05 -6.89 0.06
N THR A 38 -0.47 -6.95 1.32
CA THR A 38 -1.38 -5.96 1.91
C THR A 38 -0.76 -5.31 3.12
N GLY A 39 -1.17 -4.09 3.41
CA GLY A 39 -0.77 -3.41 4.63
C GLY A 39 -1.20 -1.95 4.61
N PRO A 40 -1.25 -1.30 5.78
CA PRO A 40 -1.64 0.11 5.88
C PRO A 40 -0.80 1.03 5.00
N ARG A 41 -1.27 2.26 4.78
CA ARG A 41 -0.48 3.27 4.06
C ARG A 41 0.84 3.54 4.77
N ARG A 42 1.87 3.88 4.00
CA ARG A 42 3.22 4.22 4.49
C ARG A 42 3.92 3.12 5.30
N ILE A 43 3.43 1.89 5.20
CA ILE A 43 4.03 0.71 5.85
C ILE A 43 5.31 0.19 5.16
N GLY A 44 5.65 0.77 4.00
CA GLY A 44 6.79 0.34 3.20
C GLY A 44 6.50 -0.79 2.22
N LYS A 45 5.24 -0.97 1.76
CA LYS A 45 4.87 -1.99 0.75
C LYS A 45 5.71 -1.91 -0.53
N THR A 46 5.79 -0.74 -1.15
CA THR A 46 6.58 -0.53 -2.37
C THR A 46 8.06 -0.85 -2.14
N SER A 47 8.64 -0.37 -1.02
CA SER A 47 10.02 -0.71 -0.63
C SER A 47 10.21 -2.22 -0.43
N PHE A 48 9.29 -2.88 0.27
CA PHE A 48 9.31 -4.33 0.48
C PHE A 48 9.22 -5.10 -0.84
N LEU A 49 8.29 -4.74 -1.73
CA LEU A 49 8.15 -5.34 -3.05
C LEU A 49 9.46 -5.21 -3.84
N TYR A 50 10.00 -4.00 -3.93
CA TYR A 50 11.17 -3.71 -4.76
C TYR A 50 12.40 -4.45 -4.24
N ALA A 51 12.64 -4.36 -2.93
CA ALA A 51 13.73 -5.05 -2.26
C ALA A 51 13.63 -6.57 -2.39
N SER A 52 12.43 -7.13 -2.22
CA SER A 52 12.18 -8.57 -2.34
C SER A 52 12.45 -9.06 -3.76
N LEU A 53 11.92 -8.37 -4.77
CA LEU A 53 12.11 -8.75 -6.17
C LEU A 53 13.57 -8.61 -6.63
N ASN A 54 14.27 -7.54 -6.22
CA ASN A 54 15.70 -7.37 -6.45
C ASN A 54 16.51 -8.53 -5.84
N GLU A 55 16.19 -8.90 -4.58
CA GLU A 55 16.88 -9.98 -3.88
C GLU A 55 16.61 -11.34 -4.56
N ILE A 56 15.37 -11.62 -4.92
CA ILE A 56 14.98 -12.82 -5.66
C ILE A 56 15.70 -12.88 -7.01
N TYR A 57 15.76 -11.79 -7.76
CA TYR A 57 16.51 -11.72 -9.01
C TYR A 57 18.01 -12.00 -8.78
N ARG A 58 18.60 -11.44 -7.71
CA ARG A 58 20.00 -11.68 -7.37
C ARG A 58 20.27 -13.15 -7.08
N MET A 59 19.45 -13.76 -6.22
CA MET A 59 19.62 -15.12 -5.72
C MET A 59 19.27 -16.20 -6.75
N LYS A 60 18.17 -16.02 -7.49
CA LYS A 60 17.58 -17.05 -8.36
C LYS A 60 17.54 -16.68 -9.84
N LYS A 61 17.94 -15.47 -10.22
CA LYS A 61 17.87 -14.95 -11.60
C LYS A 61 16.46 -14.95 -12.21
N ILE A 62 15.42 -14.96 -11.37
CA ILE A 62 14.02 -14.83 -11.81
C ILE A 62 13.78 -13.37 -12.22
N PRO A 63 13.57 -13.06 -13.51
CA PRO A 63 13.29 -11.71 -13.97
C PRO A 63 11.93 -11.22 -13.47
N TYR A 64 11.78 -9.90 -13.41
CA TYR A 64 10.53 -9.31 -12.97
C TYR A 64 10.21 -7.96 -13.60
N ILE A 65 8.92 -7.63 -13.60
CA ILE A 65 8.33 -6.34 -13.96
C ILE A 65 7.53 -5.83 -12.77
N ILE A 66 7.60 -4.54 -12.52
CA ILE A 66 6.74 -3.82 -11.58
C ILE A 66 5.99 -2.76 -12.37
N VAL A 67 4.67 -2.78 -12.27
CA VAL A 67 3.74 -1.86 -12.89
C VAL A 67 3.12 -1.00 -11.80
N ASP A 68 3.25 0.33 -11.88
CA ASP A 68 2.50 1.24 -11.03
C ASP A 68 1.07 1.40 -11.58
N ALA A 69 0.10 0.74 -10.93
CA ALA A 69 -1.28 0.75 -11.37
C ALA A 69 -1.93 2.14 -11.26
N ARG A 70 -1.55 2.94 -10.26
CA ARG A 70 -2.06 4.32 -10.10
C ARG A 70 -1.63 5.14 -11.32
N LYS A 71 -0.36 5.07 -11.71
CA LYS A 71 0.14 5.81 -12.86
C LYS A 71 -0.47 5.32 -14.18
N VAL A 72 -0.56 4.01 -14.40
CA VAL A 72 -1.17 3.43 -15.61
C VAL A 72 -2.59 3.97 -15.83
N ILE A 73 -3.41 3.97 -14.78
CA ILE A 73 -4.78 4.46 -14.84
C ILE A 73 -4.84 5.96 -15.09
N SER A 74 -3.95 6.74 -14.47
CA SER A 74 -3.87 8.19 -14.72
C SER A 74 -3.50 8.54 -16.16
N VAL A 75 -2.73 7.68 -16.84
CA VAL A 75 -2.32 7.88 -18.24
C VAL A 75 -3.44 7.48 -19.18
N ASN A 76 -4.05 6.30 -18.98
CA ASN A 76 -5.16 5.85 -19.80
C ASN A 76 -6.01 4.79 -19.09
N ALA A 77 -7.08 5.23 -18.45
CA ALA A 77 -8.07 4.34 -17.82
C ALA A 77 -8.89 3.51 -18.83
N HIS A 78 -9.02 3.97 -20.09
CA HIS A 78 -9.78 3.24 -21.12
C HIS A 78 -9.01 2.02 -21.62
N ASN A 79 -7.68 2.14 -21.73
CA ASN A 79 -6.82 1.05 -22.19
C ASN A 79 -5.53 0.95 -21.36
N PRO A 80 -5.61 0.51 -20.09
CA PRO A 80 -4.44 0.35 -19.23
C PRO A 80 -3.48 -0.73 -19.76
N ALA A 81 -4.00 -1.76 -20.43
CA ALA A 81 -3.19 -2.84 -21.00
C ALA A 81 -2.21 -2.32 -22.06
N GLU A 82 -2.63 -1.39 -22.92
CA GLU A 82 -1.76 -0.76 -23.92
C GLU A 82 -0.64 0.09 -23.28
N VAL A 83 -0.92 0.80 -22.18
CA VAL A 83 0.09 1.56 -21.44
C VAL A 83 1.16 0.62 -20.90
N ILE A 84 0.73 -0.46 -20.24
CA ILE A 84 1.63 -1.47 -19.68
C ILE A 84 2.47 -2.11 -20.79
N ALA A 85 1.83 -2.54 -21.89
CA ALA A 85 2.52 -3.13 -23.03
C ALA A 85 3.62 -2.21 -23.59
N LYS A 86 3.30 -0.94 -23.85
CA LYS A 86 4.26 0.06 -24.33
C LYS A 86 5.46 0.20 -23.38
N ASP A 87 5.21 0.24 -22.08
CA ASP A 87 6.27 0.44 -21.10
C ASP A 87 7.16 -0.81 -20.93
N ILE A 88 6.60 -2.01 -21.02
CA ILE A 88 7.36 -3.27 -21.06
C ILE A 88 8.27 -3.32 -22.30
N LEU A 89 7.76 -2.92 -23.47
CA LEU A 89 8.58 -2.89 -24.69
C LEU A 89 9.73 -1.90 -24.59
N LYS A 90 9.52 -0.71 -24.03
CA LYS A 90 10.60 0.26 -23.82
C LYS A 90 11.69 -0.30 -22.91
N LEU A 91 11.30 -1.03 -21.85
CA LEU A 91 12.23 -1.74 -20.97
C LEU A 91 13.06 -2.76 -21.75
N ALA A 92 12.41 -3.53 -22.62
CA ALA A 92 13.04 -4.57 -23.43
C ALA A 92 14.06 -4.05 -24.46
N TYR A 93 13.86 -2.85 -25.02
CA TYR A 93 14.70 -2.27 -26.07
C TYR A 93 15.86 -1.37 -25.57
N GLY A 94 16.08 -1.27 -24.25
CA GLY A 94 17.30 -0.68 -23.68
C GLY A 94 17.47 0.85 -23.85
N ARG A 95 16.50 1.58 -24.39
CA ARG A 95 16.48 3.05 -24.35
C ARG A 95 16.02 3.52 -22.96
N LEU A 96 16.90 3.48 -21.96
CA LEU A 96 16.52 3.76 -20.56
C LEU A 96 17.47 4.71 -19.82
N SER A 97 16.92 5.87 -19.49
CA SER A 97 17.15 6.53 -18.21
C SER A 97 15.77 6.76 -17.57
N ARG A 98 15.39 5.92 -16.59
CA ARG A 98 14.27 6.14 -15.64
C ARG A 98 12.86 6.29 -16.24
N LEU A 99 12.27 5.21 -16.74
CA LEU A 99 10.80 5.16 -16.87
C LEU A 99 10.19 5.00 -15.48
N GLU A 100 9.46 6.02 -15.05
CA GLU A 100 8.79 6.05 -13.76
C GLU A 100 7.59 5.09 -13.65
N THR A 101 6.98 4.66 -14.77
CA THR A 101 5.74 3.85 -14.77
C THR A 101 5.98 2.35 -14.58
N VAL A 102 7.08 1.83 -15.11
CA VAL A 102 7.40 0.40 -15.05
C VAL A 102 8.88 0.21 -14.76
N ARG A 103 9.21 -0.62 -13.77
CA ARG A 103 10.59 -1.01 -13.42
C ARG A 103 10.76 -2.51 -13.62
N GLY A 104 11.89 -2.97 -14.14
CA GLY A 104 12.13 -4.40 -14.29
C GLY A 104 13.59 -4.76 -14.44
N TYR A 105 13.94 -5.99 -14.10
CA TYR A 105 15.31 -6.53 -14.17
C TYR A 105 15.35 -7.83 -14.96
N GLY A 106 16.36 -7.96 -15.82
CA GLY A 106 16.61 -9.17 -16.60
C GLY A 106 15.73 -9.35 -17.84
N ILE A 107 14.85 -8.39 -18.15
CA ILE A 107 13.88 -8.54 -19.25
C ILE A 107 14.46 -7.98 -20.54
N ARG A 108 14.72 -8.89 -21.48
CA ARG A 108 15.08 -8.56 -22.86
C ARG A 108 14.10 -9.26 -23.80
N LEU A 109 13.28 -8.51 -24.51
CA LEU A 109 12.30 -9.06 -25.47
C LEU A 109 12.57 -8.47 -26.85
N ARG A 110 12.49 -9.32 -27.88
CA ARG A 110 12.49 -8.90 -29.28
C ARG A 110 11.06 -9.05 -29.83
N SER A 111 10.13 -8.26 -29.30
CA SER A 111 8.72 -8.27 -29.73
C SER A 111 8.32 -6.93 -30.33
N LYS A 112 7.73 -6.96 -31.54
CA LYS A 112 7.12 -5.76 -32.16
C LYS A 112 5.64 -5.58 -31.77
N SER A 113 5.05 -6.59 -31.13
CA SER A 113 3.65 -6.55 -30.69
C SER A 113 3.43 -5.44 -29.67
N ARG A 114 2.28 -4.79 -29.74
CA ARG A 114 1.82 -3.79 -28.76
C ARG A 114 0.73 -4.33 -27.85
N GLU A 115 0.34 -5.59 -28.03
CA GLU A 115 -0.69 -6.24 -27.22
C GLU A 115 -0.07 -6.85 -25.97
N LEU A 116 -0.68 -6.57 -24.82
CA LEU A 116 -0.12 -7.01 -23.53
C LEU A 116 -0.12 -8.53 -23.40
N THR A 117 -1.17 -9.20 -23.87
CA THR A 117 -1.31 -10.67 -23.85
C THR A 117 -0.15 -11.34 -24.59
N GLU A 118 0.11 -10.95 -25.85
CA GLU A 118 1.22 -11.50 -26.63
C GLU A 118 2.60 -11.20 -26.02
N ILE A 119 2.76 -10.03 -25.39
CA ILE A 119 4.01 -9.70 -24.68
C ILE A 119 4.20 -10.62 -23.48
N LEU A 120 3.13 -10.87 -22.71
CA LEU A 120 3.17 -11.74 -21.53
C LEU A 120 3.39 -13.21 -21.92
N GLU A 121 2.76 -13.70 -22.99
CA GLU A 121 3.03 -15.03 -23.57
C GLU A 121 4.50 -15.21 -23.92
N LYS A 122 5.10 -14.23 -24.61
CA LYS A 122 6.54 -14.28 -24.95
C LYS A 122 7.44 -14.24 -23.72
N ILE A 123 7.03 -13.60 -22.63
CA ILE A 123 7.77 -13.65 -21.37
C ILE A 123 7.64 -15.05 -20.77
N ASN A 124 6.43 -15.62 -20.76
CA ASN A 124 6.19 -16.97 -20.26
C ASN A 124 7.03 -18.01 -21.02
N GLU A 125 7.03 -17.98 -22.35
CA GLU A 125 7.80 -18.92 -23.18
C GLU A 125 9.31 -18.77 -23.01
N LYS A 126 9.78 -17.55 -22.74
CA LYS A 126 11.21 -17.24 -22.71
C LYS A 126 11.88 -17.60 -21.38
N TYR A 127 11.17 -17.49 -20.28
CA TYR A 127 11.74 -17.65 -18.94
C TYR A 127 11.00 -18.76 -18.20
N GLU A 128 11.74 -19.71 -17.63
CA GLU A 128 11.19 -20.78 -16.78
C GLU A 128 10.34 -20.25 -15.61
N ARG A 129 10.63 -19.02 -15.17
CA ARG A 129 9.78 -18.29 -14.24
C ARG A 129 10.00 -16.79 -14.38
N ALA A 130 8.94 -15.99 -14.35
CA ALA A 130 9.03 -14.53 -14.29
C ALA A 130 7.93 -13.94 -13.41
N ILE A 131 8.21 -12.78 -12.80
CA ILE A 131 7.26 -12.11 -11.89
C ILE A 131 6.70 -10.84 -12.57
N VAL A 132 5.38 -10.69 -12.55
CA VAL A 132 4.70 -9.45 -12.92
C VAL A 132 3.99 -8.91 -11.69
N ALA A 133 4.51 -7.81 -11.16
CA ALA A 133 3.99 -7.15 -9.98
C ALA A 133 3.17 -5.91 -10.37
N PHE A 134 2.00 -5.75 -9.77
CA PHE A 134 1.14 -4.57 -9.88
C PHE A 134 1.12 -3.86 -8.52
N ASP A 135 1.81 -2.72 -8.42
CA ASP A 135 1.85 -1.90 -7.21
C ASP A 135 0.59 -1.02 -7.14
N GLU A 136 -0.03 -0.97 -5.96
CA GLU A 136 -1.33 -0.30 -5.69
C GLU A 136 -2.44 -0.79 -6.66
N ALA A 137 -2.52 -2.11 -6.85
CA ALA A 137 -3.40 -2.78 -7.81
C ALA A 137 -4.89 -2.43 -7.68
N GLN A 138 -5.33 -1.93 -6.52
CA GLN A 138 -6.72 -1.48 -6.35
C GLN A 138 -7.10 -0.31 -7.27
N TYR A 139 -6.14 0.41 -7.86
CA TYR A 139 -6.43 1.45 -8.86
C TYR A 139 -6.92 0.86 -10.19
N LEU A 140 -6.59 -0.39 -10.51
CA LEU A 140 -7.06 -1.06 -11.73
C LEU A 140 -8.59 -1.20 -11.78
N ARG A 141 -9.28 -1.04 -10.64
CA ARG A 141 -10.76 -0.96 -10.57
C ARG A 141 -11.35 0.20 -11.38
N PHE A 142 -10.56 1.23 -11.65
CA PHE A 142 -10.97 2.39 -12.42
C PHE A 142 -10.78 2.19 -13.93
N ALA A 143 -10.26 1.04 -14.36
CA ALA A 143 -10.25 0.68 -15.76
C ALA A 143 -11.69 0.54 -16.27
N HIS A 144 -11.94 0.99 -17.51
CA HIS A 144 -13.27 0.84 -18.12
C HIS A 144 -13.62 -0.63 -18.42
N THR A 145 -12.61 -1.48 -18.52
CA THR A 145 -12.75 -2.92 -18.69
C THR A 145 -12.39 -3.64 -17.39
N ASP A 146 -12.99 -4.81 -17.15
CA ASP A 146 -12.68 -5.61 -15.97
C ASP A 146 -11.26 -6.20 -16.07
N PHE A 147 -10.29 -5.51 -15.48
CA PHE A 147 -8.89 -5.91 -15.49
C PHE A 147 -8.66 -7.26 -14.77
N THR A 148 -9.60 -7.72 -13.93
CA THR A 148 -9.49 -9.03 -13.28
C THR A 148 -9.60 -10.18 -14.29
N LEU A 149 -10.21 -9.96 -15.47
CA LEU A 149 -10.21 -10.93 -16.56
C LEU A 149 -8.79 -11.20 -17.08
N LEU A 150 -7.96 -10.16 -17.21
CA LEU A 150 -6.56 -10.34 -17.60
C LEU A 150 -5.79 -11.10 -16.52
N LEU A 151 -5.98 -10.75 -15.24
CA LEU A 151 -5.32 -11.45 -14.13
C LEU A 151 -5.70 -12.94 -14.09
N ALA A 152 -6.98 -13.25 -14.29
CA ALA A 152 -7.48 -14.63 -14.38
C ALA A 152 -6.87 -15.36 -15.57
N TRP A 153 -6.83 -14.73 -16.74
CA TRP A 153 -6.21 -15.30 -17.94
C TRP A 153 -4.71 -15.58 -17.75
N ILE A 154 -3.94 -14.68 -17.12
CA ILE A 154 -2.53 -14.92 -16.78
C ILE A 154 -2.41 -16.13 -15.85
N TYR A 155 -3.24 -16.18 -14.80
CA TYR A 155 -3.20 -17.28 -13.84
C TYR A 155 -3.49 -18.64 -14.50
N ASP A 156 -4.46 -18.71 -15.40
CA ASP A 156 -4.88 -19.97 -16.01
C ASP A 156 -3.92 -20.44 -17.12
N ASN A 157 -3.42 -19.51 -17.94
CA ASN A 157 -2.74 -19.85 -19.19
C ASN A 157 -1.21 -19.72 -19.12
N LEU A 158 -0.67 -18.84 -18.26
CA LEU A 158 0.75 -18.51 -18.25
C LEU A 158 1.45 -19.09 -17.02
N GLN A 159 1.71 -20.40 -17.04
CA GLN A 159 2.17 -21.20 -15.89
C GLN A 159 3.52 -20.75 -15.29
N ASP A 160 4.36 -20.10 -16.08
CA ASP A 160 5.68 -19.62 -15.67
C ASP A 160 5.63 -18.16 -15.18
N LEU A 161 4.48 -17.50 -15.33
CA LEU A 161 4.25 -16.18 -14.74
C LEU A 161 3.68 -16.27 -13.33
N VAL A 162 4.29 -15.48 -12.45
CA VAL A 162 3.84 -15.22 -11.09
C VAL A 162 3.30 -13.80 -11.00
N ILE A 163 2.07 -13.67 -10.53
CA ILE A 163 1.40 -12.38 -10.29
C ILE A 163 1.64 -11.96 -8.84
N VAL A 164 2.09 -10.72 -8.64
CA VAL A 164 2.15 -10.09 -7.32
C VAL A 164 1.29 -8.83 -7.34
N LEU A 165 0.32 -8.73 -6.44
CA LEU A 165 -0.55 -7.56 -6.31
C LEU A 165 -0.25 -6.90 -4.97
N THR A 166 -0.02 -5.59 -4.96
CA THR A 166 0.03 -4.83 -3.69
C THR A 166 -1.21 -3.95 -3.56
N GLY A 167 -1.56 -3.59 -2.32
CA GLY A 167 -2.56 -2.54 -2.12
C GLY A 167 -2.55 -1.95 -0.72
N SER A 168 -2.65 -0.62 -0.65
CA SER A 168 -2.75 0.11 0.61
C SER A 168 -4.16 0.22 1.17
N GLN A 169 -5.16 0.18 0.28
CA GLN A 169 -6.59 0.16 0.62
C GLN A 169 -7.08 -1.28 0.60
N VAL A 170 -6.79 -2.04 1.66
CA VAL A 170 -7.00 -3.50 1.69
C VAL A 170 -8.44 -3.87 1.36
N GLY A 171 -9.44 -3.23 1.99
CA GLY A 171 -10.84 -3.54 1.71
C GLY A 171 -11.25 -3.19 0.28
N VAL A 172 -10.70 -2.11 -0.30
CA VAL A 172 -10.97 -1.79 -1.70
C VAL A 172 -10.31 -2.78 -2.66
N LEU A 173 -9.08 -3.22 -2.37
CA LEU A 173 -8.41 -4.27 -3.15
C LEU A 173 -9.21 -5.57 -3.11
N GLU A 174 -9.69 -5.99 -1.94
CA GLU A 174 -10.51 -7.19 -1.78
C GLU A 174 -11.82 -7.10 -2.59
N LYS A 175 -12.49 -5.93 -2.57
CA LYS A 175 -13.71 -5.69 -3.36
C LYS A 175 -13.46 -5.64 -4.86
N PHE A 176 -12.25 -5.29 -5.28
CA PHE A 176 -11.83 -5.35 -6.67
C PHE A 176 -11.56 -6.79 -7.11
N LEU A 177 -10.77 -7.55 -6.35
CA LEU A 177 -10.34 -8.90 -6.71
C LEU A 177 -11.43 -9.96 -6.55
N ARG A 178 -12.33 -9.80 -5.57
CA ARG A 178 -13.54 -10.62 -5.38
C ARG A 178 -13.28 -12.13 -5.34
N PHE A 179 -12.21 -12.58 -4.70
CA PHE A 179 -11.84 -14.00 -4.60
C PHE A 179 -12.94 -14.94 -4.06
N ASN A 180 -13.91 -14.40 -3.31
CA ASN A 180 -15.01 -15.15 -2.70
C ASN A 180 -16.35 -15.01 -3.44
N ASP A 181 -16.41 -14.28 -4.56
CA ASP A 181 -17.63 -14.12 -5.36
C ASP A 181 -17.62 -15.11 -6.53
N TYR A 182 -18.54 -16.08 -6.55
CA TYR A 182 -18.61 -17.10 -7.59
C TYR A 182 -18.78 -16.57 -9.02
N LYS A 183 -19.20 -15.31 -9.19
CA LYS A 183 -19.30 -14.65 -10.50
C LYS A 183 -18.02 -13.93 -10.92
N ALA A 184 -17.05 -13.78 -10.02
CA ALA A 184 -15.85 -13.02 -10.29
C ALA A 184 -14.81 -13.85 -11.05
N PRO A 185 -14.05 -13.24 -11.98
CA PRO A 185 -13.03 -13.95 -12.75
C PRO A 185 -11.97 -14.65 -11.91
N LEU A 186 -11.63 -14.13 -10.73
CA LEU A 186 -10.58 -14.68 -9.86
C LEU A 186 -11.09 -15.70 -8.83
N TYR A 187 -12.39 -16.00 -8.80
CA TYR A 187 -12.95 -16.98 -7.86
C TYR A 187 -12.29 -18.36 -7.99
N GLY A 188 -12.10 -19.02 -6.85
CA GLY A 188 -11.54 -20.38 -6.78
C GLY A 188 -10.04 -20.49 -7.06
N ARG A 189 -9.36 -19.39 -7.45
CA ARG A 189 -7.91 -19.39 -7.68
C ARG A 189 -7.18 -19.17 -6.36
N TYR A 190 -6.25 -20.08 -6.07
CA TYR A 190 -5.48 -20.01 -4.84
C TYR A 190 -4.51 -18.83 -4.87
N HIS A 191 -4.53 -18.02 -3.81
CA HIS A 191 -3.60 -16.92 -3.61
C HIS A 191 -2.94 -16.96 -2.24
N VAL A 192 -1.71 -16.47 -2.18
CA VAL A 192 -0.96 -16.28 -0.95
C VAL A 192 -1.15 -14.84 -0.48
N ARG A 193 -1.48 -14.66 0.80
CA ARG A 193 -1.57 -13.32 1.41
C ARG A 193 -0.35 -13.05 2.26
N ILE A 194 0.37 -11.98 1.95
CA ILE A 194 1.47 -11.49 2.77
C ILE A 194 1.02 -10.17 3.39
N LYS A 195 0.83 -10.15 4.70
CA LYS A 195 0.40 -8.95 5.43
C LYS A 195 1.62 -8.27 6.03
N LEU A 196 1.81 -6.99 5.70
CA LEU A 196 2.82 -6.13 6.32
C LEU A 196 2.17 -5.37 7.48
N PRO A 197 2.39 -5.76 8.75
CA PRO A 197 1.87 -5.05 9.91
C PRO A 197 2.64 -3.75 10.17
N ARG A 198 2.09 -2.90 11.04
CA ARG A 198 2.86 -1.83 11.69
C ARG A 198 3.95 -2.42 12.55
N PHE A 199 5.00 -1.65 12.75
CA PHE A 199 5.96 -1.96 13.79
C PHE A 199 5.24 -1.95 15.14
N ASN A 200 5.53 -2.93 15.98
CA ASN A 200 5.20 -2.83 17.39
C ASN A 200 6.09 -1.74 18.04
N PRO A 201 5.76 -1.27 19.26
CA PRO A 201 6.53 -0.20 19.91
C PRO A 201 8.03 -0.49 20.02
N SER A 202 8.41 -1.75 20.25
CA SER A 202 9.82 -2.16 20.35
C SER A 202 10.53 -2.12 19.00
N GLU A 203 9.88 -2.60 17.93
CA GLU A 203 10.39 -2.52 16.56
C GLU A 203 10.54 -1.06 16.09
N ALA A 204 9.58 -0.20 16.45
CA ALA A 204 9.63 1.22 16.11
C ALA A 204 10.78 1.94 16.85
N LEU A 205 11.00 1.62 18.12
CA LEU A 205 12.13 2.13 18.89
C LEU A 205 13.46 1.67 18.29
N GLU A 206 13.60 0.37 18.02
CA GLU A 206 14.81 -0.21 17.42
C GLU A 206 15.10 0.38 16.03
N PHE A 207 14.06 0.60 15.22
CA PHE A 207 14.19 1.27 13.92
C PHE A 207 14.81 2.65 14.05
N LEU A 208 14.35 3.46 15.01
CA LEU A 208 14.90 4.79 15.26
C LEU A 208 16.32 4.71 15.82
N GLU A 209 16.58 3.85 16.81
CA GLU A 209 17.92 3.68 17.41
C GLU A 209 18.96 3.30 16.36
N ARG A 210 18.66 2.29 15.53
CA ARG A 210 19.55 1.88 14.44
C ARG A 210 19.70 2.99 13.40
N GLY A 211 18.61 3.67 13.04
CA GLY A 211 18.65 4.76 12.08
C GLY A 211 19.55 5.91 12.54
N PHE A 212 19.47 6.34 13.80
CA PHE A 212 20.37 7.38 14.33
C PHE A 212 21.82 6.90 14.45
N ALA A 213 22.03 5.62 14.80
CA ALA A 213 23.37 5.04 14.87
C ALA A 213 24.09 5.06 13.51
N GLU A 214 23.38 4.87 12.39
CA GLU A 214 23.97 4.99 11.04
C GLU A 214 24.51 6.39 10.73
N TYR A 215 24.00 7.43 11.40
CA TYR A 215 24.47 8.81 11.32
C TYR A 215 25.39 9.20 12.48
N ASN A 216 25.84 8.24 13.31
CA ASN A 216 26.62 8.46 14.52
C ASN A 216 25.96 9.44 15.51
N MET A 217 24.63 9.55 15.49
CA MET A 217 23.86 10.39 16.41
C MET A 217 23.41 9.59 17.62
N LYS A 218 23.61 10.14 18.82
CA LYS A 218 23.07 9.59 20.07
C LYS A 218 21.86 10.41 20.49
N VAL A 219 20.68 9.80 20.38
CA VAL A 219 19.41 10.43 20.76
C VAL A 219 18.91 9.81 22.07
N PRO A 220 18.47 10.60 23.06
CA PRO A 220 17.96 10.06 24.32
C PRO A 220 16.76 9.14 24.11
N THR A 221 16.72 7.99 24.78
CA THR A 221 15.60 7.02 24.67
C THR A 221 14.24 7.65 24.97
N ARG A 222 14.17 8.62 25.90
CA ARG A 222 12.93 9.35 26.20
C ARG A 222 12.39 10.11 24.97
N GLU A 223 13.28 10.68 24.16
CA GLU A 223 12.93 11.35 22.91
C GLU A 223 12.37 10.34 21.88
N LEU A 224 13.05 9.19 21.74
CA LEU A 224 12.61 8.14 20.82
C LEU A 224 11.24 7.56 21.20
N LEU A 225 11.02 7.29 22.49
CA LEU A 225 9.72 6.85 23.00
C LEU A 225 8.63 7.88 22.77
N SER A 226 8.94 9.17 22.89
CA SER A 226 8.02 10.28 22.56
C SER A 226 7.66 10.27 21.06
N ALA A 227 8.64 10.08 20.18
CA ALA A 227 8.42 9.95 18.73
C ALA A 227 7.57 8.73 18.39
N VAL A 228 7.87 7.54 18.95
CA VAL A 228 7.10 6.30 18.75
C VAL A 228 5.65 6.46 19.24
N LYS A 229 5.44 7.05 20.42
CA LYS A 229 4.08 7.34 20.93
C LYS A 229 3.31 8.28 20.00
N THR A 230 4.02 9.19 19.34
CA THR A 230 3.42 10.25 18.54
C THR A 230 3.13 9.81 17.11
N LEU A 231 4.06 9.09 16.48
CA LEU A 231 4.04 8.73 15.06
C LEU A 231 3.66 7.25 14.84
N ASP A 232 3.50 6.50 15.93
CA ASP A 232 3.18 5.08 15.94
C ASP A 232 4.21 4.22 15.19
N GLY A 233 3.93 2.93 15.03
CA GLY A 233 4.75 2.00 14.27
C GLY A 233 4.64 2.12 12.74
N VAL A 234 4.43 3.32 12.19
CA VAL A 234 4.35 3.53 10.74
C VAL A 234 5.76 3.91 10.20
N PRO A 235 6.45 3.00 9.48
CA PRO A 235 7.83 3.19 9.04
C PRO A 235 8.05 4.49 8.25
N GLY A 236 7.11 4.90 7.40
CA GLY A 236 7.20 6.15 6.66
C GLY A 236 7.30 7.38 7.56
N TRP A 237 6.47 7.48 8.60
CA TRP A 237 6.51 8.59 9.55
C TRP A 237 7.81 8.62 10.36
N LEU A 238 8.25 7.45 10.82
CA LEU A 238 9.52 7.31 11.55
C LEU A 238 10.73 7.66 10.68
N THR A 239 10.69 7.36 9.38
CA THR A 239 11.73 7.69 8.41
C THR A 239 11.84 9.21 8.22
N HIS A 240 10.71 9.90 8.01
CA HIS A 240 10.69 11.36 7.88
C HIS A 240 11.14 12.05 9.17
N TYR A 241 10.69 11.57 10.33
CA TYR A 241 11.15 12.07 11.62
C TYR A 241 12.67 11.94 11.78
N GLY A 242 13.21 10.76 11.50
CA GLY A 242 14.65 10.52 11.56
C GLY A 242 15.44 11.42 10.61
N ALA A 243 14.97 11.58 9.38
CA ALA A 243 15.58 12.48 8.39
C ALA A 243 15.63 13.93 8.89
N TYR A 244 14.52 14.45 9.41
CA TYR A 244 14.47 15.81 9.96
C TYR A 244 15.38 16.03 11.17
N ARG A 245 15.49 15.02 12.05
CA ARG A 245 16.43 15.09 13.17
C ARG A 245 17.88 15.09 12.71
N VAL A 246 18.21 14.31 11.67
CA VAL A 246 19.54 14.31 11.05
C VAL A 246 19.86 15.65 10.38
N ASP A 247 18.87 16.28 9.74
CA ASP A 247 19.00 17.60 9.11
C ASP A 247 19.11 18.76 10.12
N GLY A 248 19.03 18.46 11.42
CA GLY A 248 19.29 19.42 12.50
C GLY A 248 18.04 20.03 13.15
N LEU A 249 16.82 19.65 12.76
CA LEU A 249 15.61 20.08 13.46
C LEU A 249 15.59 19.53 14.89
N SER A 250 15.00 20.27 15.84
CA SER A 250 14.79 19.77 17.19
C SER A 250 13.77 18.62 17.22
N HIS A 251 13.65 17.91 18.36
CA HIS A 251 12.66 16.84 18.52
C HIS A 251 11.23 17.28 18.15
N TRP A 252 10.80 18.41 18.70
CA TRP A 252 9.44 18.90 18.55
C TRP A 252 9.20 19.47 17.16
N ASP A 253 10.16 20.22 16.61
CA ASP A 253 10.05 20.76 15.24
C ASP A 253 10.02 19.63 14.20
N ALA A 254 10.80 18.56 14.41
CA ALA A 254 10.78 17.38 13.53
C ALA A 254 9.43 16.64 13.59
N ILE A 255 8.85 16.49 14.79
CA ILE A 255 7.50 15.92 14.94
C ILE A 255 6.47 16.80 14.22
N GLU A 256 6.49 18.11 14.46
CA GLU A 256 5.54 19.05 13.87
C GLU A 256 5.60 18.99 12.35
N LYS A 257 6.81 19.02 11.79
CA LYS A 257 7.01 18.93 10.33
C LYS A 257 6.49 17.62 9.74
N VAL A 258 6.67 16.48 10.43
CA VAL A 258 6.05 15.21 10.01
C VAL A 258 4.53 15.30 10.02
N LEU A 259 3.94 15.92 11.05
CA LEU A 259 2.49 16.07 11.15
C LEU A 259 1.92 17.01 10.06
N GLU A 260 2.64 18.09 9.73
CA GLU A 260 2.29 19.00 8.64
C GLU A 260 2.30 18.30 7.27
N GLU A 261 3.37 17.57 6.96
CA GLU A 261 3.43 16.76 5.73
C GLU A 261 2.35 15.71 5.70
N ALA A 262 2.14 15.03 6.83
CA ALA A 262 1.14 14.00 6.94
C ALA A 262 -0.25 14.54 6.64
N LYS A 263 -0.56 15.74 7.13
CA LYS A 263 -1.81 16.44 6.82
C LYS A 263 -1.99 16.58 5.31
N GLY A 264 -1.00 17.09 4.59
CA GLY A 264 -1.07 17.24 3.13
C GLY A 264 -1.35 15.92 2.40
N TYR A 265 -0.67 14.84 2.78
CA TYR A 265 -0.91 13.54 2.17
C TYR A 265 -2.27 12.93 2.53
N ILE A 266 -2.68 13.02 3.80
CA ILE A 266 -3.97 12.50 4.27
C ILE A 266 -5.11 13.22 3.57
N GLU A 267 -5.03 14.55 3.46
CA GLU A 267 -5.98 15.38 2.72
C GLU A 267 -6.05 14.98 1.24
N SER A 268 -4.90 14.83 0.57
CA SER A 268 -4.86 14.37 -0.82
C SER A 268 -5.47 12.98 -1.00
N GLU A 269 -5.30 12.07 -0.04
CA GLU A 269 -5.85 10.72 -0.12
C GLU A 269 -7.33 10.66 0.26
N PHE A 270 -7.81 11.60 1.07
CA PHE A 270 -9.21 11.69 1.49
C PHE A 270 -10.07 12.44 0.46
N LYS A 271 -9.44 13.17 -0.47
CA LYS A 271 -10.10 13.97 -1.52
C LYS A 271 -11.22 13.22 -2.26
N GLU A 272 -10.99 11.96 -2.66
CA GLU A 272 -12.02 11.15 -3.33
C GLU A 272 -13.28 10.99 -2.45
N LEU A 273 -13.11 10.82 -1.14
CA LEU A 273 -14.23 10.70 -0.21
C LEU A 273 -14.94 12.03 0.01
N ASP A 274 -14.20 13.15 0.09
CA ASP A 274 -14.81 14.49 0.19
C ASP A 274 -15.67 14.82 -1.05
N GLU A 275 -15.15 14.52 -2.25
CA GLU A 275 -15.87 14.73 -3.51
C GLU A 275 -17.15 13.88 -3.60
N LEU A 276 -17.13 12.68 -3.01
CA LEU A 276 -18.30 11.81 -2.96
C LEU A 276 -19.35 12.30 -1.95
N SER A 277 -18.93 12.76 -0.77
CA SER A 277 -19.82 13.34 0.23
C SER A 277 -19.06 14.01 1.39
N PRO A 278 -19.46 15.21 1.83
CA PRO A 278 -18.88 15.85 3.02
C PRO A 278 -19.12 15.05 4.32
N ARG A 279 -20.07 14.11 4.31
CA ARG A 279 -20.36 13.23 5.45
C ARG A 279 -19.17 12.36 5.85
N TYR A 280 -18.33 11.96 4.91
CA TYR A 280 -17.15 11.14 5.22
C TYR A 280 -16.22 11.88 6.18
N ARG A 281 -15.92 13.14 5.89
CA ARG A 281 -15.11 13.99 6.76
C ARG A 281 -15.77 14.24 8.10
N ALA A 282 -17.07 14.55 8.09
CA ALA A 282 -17.81 14.77 9.33
C ALA A 282 -17.76 13.54 10.26
N ILE A 283 -17.90 12.33 9.70
CA ILE A 283 -17.79 11.07 10.46
C ILE A 283 -16.37 10.88 10.99
N MET A 284 -15.34 11.15 10.18
CA MET A 284 -13.94 11.06 10.63
C MET A 284 -13.67 12.01 11.81
N GLU A 285 -14.10 13.27 11.71
CA GLU A 285 -13.96 14.27 12.79
C GLU A 285 -14.70 13.81 14.05
N ILE A 286 -15.94 13.34 13.93
CA ILE A 286 -16.72 12.80 15.07
C ILE A 286 -15.99 11.62 15.74
N VAL A 287 -15.51 10.66 14.95
CA VAL A 287 -14.79 9.50 15.49
C VAL A 287 -13.49 9.94 16.15
N ALA A 288 -12.76 10.89 15.56
CA ALA A 288 -11.51 11.43 16.10
C ALA A 288 -11.73 12.14 17.46
N THR A 289 -12.84 12.87 17.59
CA THR A 289 -13.26 13.53 18.83
C THR A 289 -13.66 12.52 19.89
N ILE A 290 -14.55 11.56 19.59
CA ILE A 290 -14.97 10.54 20.56
C ILE A 290 -13.76 9.73 21.04
N THR A 291 -12.92 9.29 20.11
CA THR A 291 -11.75 8.46 20.43
C THR A 291 -10.62 9.24 21.11
N SER A 292 -10.72 10.57 21.25
CA SER A 292 -9.77 11.35 22.07
C SER A 292 -9.89 11.03 23.57
N THR A 293 -11.08 10.62 24.02
CA THR A 293 -11.39 10.31 25.43
C THR A 293 -11.68 8.83 25.65
N GLN A 294 -12.01 8.08 24.60
CA GLN A 294 -12.38 6.66 24.66
C GLN A 294 -11.56 5.84 23.66
N PRO A 295 -11.39 4.53 23.86
CA PRO A 295 -10.65 3.69 22.91
C PRO A 295 -11.34 3.56 21.55
N THR A 296 -12.68 3.56 21.52
CA THR A 296 -13.50 3.35 20.32
C THR A 296 -14.73 4.27 20.33
N ALA A 297 -15.33 4.49 19.16
CA ALA A 297 -16.58 5.22 18.98
C ALA A 297 -17.70 4.25 18.57
N ARG A 298 -18.80 4.18 19.33
CA ARG A 298 -19.92 3.31 18.99
C ARG A 298 -20.73 3.90 17.85
N ARG A 299 -21.27 3.04 16.98
CA ARG A 299 -22.12 3.46 15.85
C ARG A 299 -23.27 4.39 16.26
N LYS A 300 -23.89 4.13 17.42
CA LYS A 300 -24.97 4.97 17.95
C LYS A 300 -24.49 6.39 18.28
N ASP A 301 -23.31 6.51 18.88
CA ASP A 301 -22.73 7.80 19.25
C ASP A 301 -22.35 8.60 17.99
N ILE A 302 -21.78 7.91 17.00
CA ILE A 302 -21.48 8.51 15.68
C ILE A 302 -22.75 9.00 15.00
N LEU A 303 -23.82 8.19 15.01
CA LEU A 303 -25.11 8.57 14.42
C LEU A 303 -25.69 9.81 15.11
N ASN A 304 -25.73 9.82 16.44
CA ASN A 304 -26.28 10.91 17.22
C ASN A 304 -25.51 12.22 16.96
N ALA A 305 -24.18 12.17 16.97
CA ALA A 305 -23.33 13.32 16.70
C ALA A 305 -23.50 13.84 15.26
N LEU A 306 -23.64 12.95 14.28
CA LEU A 306 -23.82 13.33 12.88
C LEU A 306 -25.21 13.94 12.64
N THR A 307 -26.27 13.37 13.22
CA THR A 307 -27.63 13.91 13.19
C THR A 307 -27.69 15.31 13.81
N LEU A 308 -27.03 15.51 14.96
CA LEU A 308 -26.93 16.81 15.62
C LEU A 308 -26.22 17.84 14.72
N ARG A 309 -25.11 17.44 14.09
CA ARG A 309 -24.33 18.31 13.21
C ARG A 309 -25.08 18.71 11.94
N GLU A 310 -25.89 17.82 11.37
CA GLU A 310 -26.66 18.10 10.16
C GLU A 310 -28.02 18.74 10.40
N GLY A 311 -28.53 18.74 11.64
CA GLY A 311 -29.86 19.26 11.97
C GLY A 311 -31.01 18.48 11.32
N ARG A 312 -30.77 17.25 10.86
CA ARG A 312 -31.76 16.35 10.24
C ARG A 312 -31.47 14.90 10.57
N GLU A 313 -32.52 14.08 10.57
CA GLU A 313 -32.40 12.65 10.82
C GLU A 313 -31.63 11.93 9.69
N ILE A 314 -30.79 10.98 10.07
CA ILE A 314 -29.97 10.17 9.16
C ILE A 314 -30.33 8.69 9.34
N ASP A 315 -30.62 8.00 8.24
CA ASP A 315 -30.89 6.56 8.27
C ASP A 315 -29.64 5.78 8.73
N ASN A 316 -29.85 4.84 9.67
CA ASN A 316 -28.85 3.86 10.09
C ASN A 316 -28.23 3.08 8.92
N LYS A 317 -29.02 2.76 7.89
CA LYS A 317 -28.50 2.07 6.70
C LYS A 317 -27.52 2.95 5.94
N ASP A 318 -27.79 4.24 5.85
CA ASP A 318 -26.90 5.19 5.18
C ASP A 318 -25.61 5.38 5.96
N LEU A 319 -25.67 5.58 7.28
CA LEU A 319 -24.47 5.64 8.11
C LEU A 319 -23.59 4.39 7.95
N ARG A 320 -24.20 3.20 7.91
CA ARG A 320 -23.45 1.95 7.69
C ARG A 320 -22.69 1.94 6.37
N LYS A 321 -23.25 2.52 5.30
CA LYS A 321 -22.56 2.63 3.99
C LYS A 321 -21.32 3.52 4.12
N TYR A 322 -21.44 4.67 4.78
CA TYR A 322 -20.31 5.59 5.00
C TYR A 322 -19.20 4.92 5.83
N LEU A 323 -19.57 4.30 6.97
CA LEU A 323 -18.61 3.63 7.85
C LEU A 323 -17.91 2.46 7.14
N MET A 324 -18.64 1.64 6.39
CA MET A 324 -18.05 0.53 5.65
C MET A 324 -17.07 1.03 4.59
N ARG A 325 -17.40 2.09 3.84
CA ARG A 325 -16.47 2.64 2.85
C ARG A 325 -15.23 3.24 3.53
N LEU A 326 -15.35 3.91 4.67
CA LEU A 326 -14.18 4.39 5.43
C LEU A 326 -13.28 3.23 5.90
N VAL A 327 -13.88 2.11 6.30
CA VAL A 327 -13.14 0.88 6.62
C VAL A 327 -12.45 0.31 5.39
N ASP A 328 -13.13 0.25 4.25
CA ASP A 328 -12.53 -0.28 3.02
C ASP A 328 -11.27 0.49 2.61
N TYR A 329 -11.32 1.82 2.74
CA TYR A 329 -10.22 2.73 2.43
C TYR A 329 -9.10 2.72 3.48
N GLY A 330 -9.31 2.07 4.62
CA GLY A 330 -8.36 1.95 5.73
C GLY A 330 -8.28 3.18 6.64
N PHE A 331 -9.26 4.09 6.57
CA PHE A 331 -9.34 5.25 7.47
C PHE A 331 -9.96 4.91 8.83
N LEU A 332 -10.81 3.88 8.87
CA LEU A 332 -11.38 3.32 10.10
C LEU A 332 -11.11 1.82 10.19
N GLU A 333 -11.10 1.30 11.41
CA GLU A 333 -11.21 -0.12 11.72
C GLU A 333 -12.41 -0.35 12.64
N HIS A 334 -12.94 -1.58 12.66
CA HIS A 334 -14.04 -1.97 13.55
C HIS A 334 -13.65 -3.13 14.46
N THR A 335 -14.11 -3.12 15.70
CA THR A 335 -13.84 -4.20 16.68
C THR A 335 -14.81 -5.38 16.57
N GLY A 336 -15.82 -5.30 15.69
CA GLY A 336 -16.84 -6.35 15.48
C GLY A 336 -18.16 -6.10 16.23
N TYR A 337 -18.18 -5.21 17.23
CA TYR A 337 -19.37 -4.89 18.04
C TYR A 337 -20.05 -3.56 17.63
N GLY A 338 -19.86 -3.13 16.38
CA GLY A 338 -20.35 -1.82 15.91
C GLY A 338 -19.60 -0.64 16.51
N GLU A 339 -18.35 -0.84 16.93
CA GLU A 339 -17.45 0.20 17.39
C GLU A 339 -16.33 0.41 16.39
N TYR A 340 -15.90 1.66 16.25
CA TYR A 340 -14.97 2.12 15.23
C TYR A 340 -13.87 2.98 15.84
N TYR A 341 -12.69 2.95 15.24
CA TYR A 341 -11.59 3.83 15.63
C TYR A 341 -10.72 4.16 14.41
N ILE A 342 -9.98 5.27 14.49
CA ILE A 342 -8.97 5.61 13.49
C ILE A 342 -7.67 4.92 13.91
N PRO A 343 -7.17 3.93 13.13
CA PRO A 343 -6.06 3.12 13.58
C PRO A 343 -4.76 3.91 13.61
N ASP A 344 -4.51 4.82 12.66
CA ASP A 344 -3.29 5.65 12.59
C ASP A 344 -3.43 6.93 13.46
N PRO A 345 -2.61 7.11 14.52
CA PRO A 345 -2.68 8.29 15.37
C PRO A 345 -2.38 9.61 14.63
N VAL A 346 -1.57 9.57 13.58
CA VAL A 346 -1.29 10.75 12.75
C VAL A 346 -2.54 11.13 11.96
N VAL A 347 -3.23 10.14 11.36
CA VAL A 347 -4.53 10.36 10.71
C VAL A 347 -5.53 10.92 11.71
N LYS A 348 -5.60 10.35 12.90
CA LYS A 348 -6.51 10.82 13.95
C LYS A 348 -6.30 12.30 14.25
N ARG A 349 -5.05 12.75 14.45
CA ARG A 349 -4.75 14.17 14.72
C ARG A 349 -5.18 15.11 13.61
N VAL A 350 -5.07 14.70 12.35
CA VAL A 350 -5.50 15.53 11.21
C VAL A 350 -7.01 15.81 11.25
N PHE A 351 -7.80 14.86 11.74
CA PHE A 351 -9.25 15.00 11.88
C PHE A 351 -9.70 15.45 13.28
N GLN A 352 -8.79 15.63 14.24
CA GLN A 352 -9.10 16.28 15.52
C GLN A 352 -9.08 17.79 15.31
N ARG A 353 -10.26 18.41 15.36
CA ARG A 353 -10.43 19.87 15.33
C ARG A 353 -10.92 20.37 16.68
#